data_AF-A0A3Q9SCH6-F1
#
_entry.id   AF-A0A3Q9SCH6-F1
#
_cell.length_a   1.000
_cell.length_b   1.000
_cell.length_c   1.000
_cell.angle_alpha   90.00
_cell.angle_beta   90.00
_cell.angle_gamma   90.00
#
_symmetry.space_group_name_H-M   'P 1'
#
loop_
_entity.id
_entity.type
_entity.pdbx_description
1 polymer ?
#
loop_
_entity_poly.entity_id
_entity_poly.type
_entity_poly.pdbx_seq_one_letter_code
_entity_poly.pdbx_strand_id
1 'polypeptide(L)'
;MMNFNFDNKLEISYMLLRLGVKLSELDKQTNYYGTDTPLFYAEIHMIRAIKENEGIHVSGLAEKLGVTKGAVSQIIMRLQKKGMIIKEVDPHNSSRLNLRLTPKGETANTYHKKIHNNFDNIVNDILKDASDTEKSFLKNFLNSLEEKIDTFDKRKK
;
A
#
# COMPACT_ATOMS: atom_id res chain seq x y z
N MET A 1 -15.06 17.48 6.38
CA MET A 1 -14.59 17.82 5.01
C MET A 1 -13.75 19.08 5.12
N MET A 2 -12.45 19.05 4.79
CA MET A 2 -11.66 20.28 4.73
C MET A 2 -12.05 21.05 3.48
N ASN A 3 -12.64 22.23 3.66
CA ASN A 3 -13.05 23.11 2.58
C ASN A 3 -11.87 24.04 2.27
N PHE A 4 -11.08 23.68 1.27
CA PHE A 4 -10.04 24.55 0.76
C PHE A 4 -10.64 25.41 -0.36
N ASN A 5 -10.73 26.72 -0.12
CA ASN A 5 -11.13 27.68 -1.14
C ASN A 5 -9.90 27.96 -2.02
N PHE A 6 -9.90 27.43 -3.25
CA PHE A 6 -8.74 27.46 -4.16
C PHE A 6 -8.97 28.43 -5.31
N ASP A 7 -8.40 29.63 -5.21
CA ASP A 7 -8.50 30.66 -6.25
C ASP A 7 -7.61 30.41 -7.48
N ASN A 8 -6.87 29.27 -7.55
CA ASN A 8 -6.16 28.90 -8.77
C ASN A 8 -6.09 27.38 -9.00
N LYS A 9 -7.14 26.80 -9.62
CA LYS A 9 -7.31 25.35 -9.82
C LYS A 9 -6.30 24.69 -10.79
N LEU A 10 -5.48 25.50 -11.50
CA LEU A 10 -4.59 25.09 -12.59
C LEU A 10 -3.14 24.79 -12.17
N GLU A 11 -2.74 25.16 -10.95
CA GLU A 11 -1.41 24.83 -10.47
C GLU A 11 -1.25 23.31 -10.25
N ILE A 12 -0.17 22.75 -10.81
CA ILE A 12 0.15 21.31 -10.75
C ILE A 12 0.20 20.82 -9.30
N SER A 13 0.71 21.64 -8.37
CA SER A 13 0.75 21.36 -6.94
C SER A 13 -0.64 21.03 -6.36
N TYR A 14 -1.65 21.85 -6.66
CA TYR A 14 -3.02 21.62 -6.19
C TYR A 14 -3.69 20.45 -6.91
N MET A 15 -3.37 20.21 -8.18
CA MET A 15 -3.84 19.00 -8.88
C MET A 15 -3.34 17.73 -8.17
N LEU A 16 -2.05 17.70 -7.81
CA LEU A 16 -1.45 16.60 -7.06
C LEU A 16 -2.08 16.41 -5.68
N LEU A 17 -2.29 17.50 -4.94
CA LEU A 17 -2.96 17.43 -3.63
C LEU A 17 -4.38 16.88 -3.74
N ARG A 18 -5.17 17.33 -4.73
CA ARG A 18 -6.53 16.81 -4.98
C ARG A 18 -6.51 15.34 -5.35
N LEU A 19 -5.58 14.92 -6.21
CA LEU A 19 -5.41 13.52 -6.56
C LEU A 19 -5.05 12.68 -5.33
N GLY A 20 -4.11 13.14 -4.50
CA GLY A 20 -3.71 12.47 -3.27
C GLY A 20 -4.88 12.28 -2.29
N VAL A 21 -5.73 13.29 -2.13
CA VAL A 21 -6.96 13.17 -1.31
C VAL A 21 -7.89 12.10 -1.88
N LYS A 22 -8.14 12.12 -3.20
CA LYS A 22 -9.05 11.16 -3.84
C LYS A 22 -8.52 9.73 -3.75
N LEU A 23 -7.21 9.52 -3.91
CA LEU A 23 -6.58 8.22 -3.72
C LEU A 23 -6.68 7.77 -2.26
N SER A 24 -6.41 8.65 -1.29
CA SER A 24 -6.56 8.33 0.14
C SER A 24 -8.00 7.97 0.54
N GLU A 25 -9.00 8.53 -0.12
CA GLU A 25 -10.41 8.16 0.11
C GLU A 25 -10.74 6.74 -0.35
N LEU A 26 -10.09 6.25 -1.41
CA LEU A 26 -10.19 4.84 -1.81
C LEU A 26 -9.64 3.91 -0.72
N ASP A 27 -8.57 4.34 -0.04
CA ASP A 27 -7.89 3.55 0.99
C ASP A 27 -8.65 3.52 2.34
N LYS A 28 -9.54 4.48 2.58
CA LYS A 28 -10.33 4.57 3.84
C LYS A 28 -11.44 3.54 3.91
N GLN A 29 -11.85 2.98 2.77
CA GLN A 29 -12.92 1.99 2.71
C GLN A 29 -12.35 0.59 2.85
N THR A 30 -13.00 -0.24 3.67
CA THR A 30 -12.67 -1.66 3.67
C THR A 30 -13.19 -2.32 2.40
N ASN A 31 -12.40 -3.21 1.81
CA ASN A 31 -12.81 -4.02 0.66
C ASN A 31 -12.71 -5.50 1.04
N TYR A 32 -13.52 -6.34 0.39
CA TYR A 32 -13.58 -7.78 0.63
C TYR A 32 -12.48 -8.55 -0.09
N TYR A 33 -11.90 -7.99 -1.15
CA TYR A 33 -10.83 -8.60 -1.95
C TYR A 33 -11.16 -10.05 -2.38
N GLY A 34 -12.40 -10.30 -2.80
CA GLY A 34 -12.84 -11.64 -3.23
C GLY A 34 -13.02 -12.65 -2.10
N THR A 35 -13.09 -12.20 -0.85
CA THR A 35 -13.40 -13.03 0.33
C THR A 35 -14.71 -12.62 0.99
N ASP A 36 -15.11 -13.30 2.06
CA ASP A 36 -16.24 -13.00 2.93
C ASP A 36 -15.88 -12.03 4.08
N THR A 37 -14.66 -11.51 4.12
CA THR A 37 -14.18 -10.68 5.25
C THR A 37 -13.59 -9.35 4.76
N PRO A 38 -14.07 -8.20 5.28
CA PRO A 38 -13.53 -6.90 4.90
C PRO A 38 -12.12 -6.71 5.45
N LEU A 39 -11.24 -6.14 4.62
CA LEU A 39 -9.87 -5.77 4.96
C LEU A 39 -9.68 -4.27 4.81
N PHE A 40 -8.95 -3.67 5.75
CA PHE A 40 -8.44 -2.32 5.63
C PHE A 40 -7.26 -2.29 4.65
N TYR A 41 -6.98 -1.13 4.07
CA TYR A 41 -5.85 -0.92 3.17
C TYR A 41 -4.51 -1.43 3.76
N ALA A 42 -4.19 -1.04 5.00
CA ALA A 42 -2.97 -1.52 5.66
C ALA A 42 -2.93 -3.05 5.85
N GLU A 43 -4.08 -3.71 5.98
CA GLU A 43 -4.15 -5.16 6.12
C GLU A 43 -3.89 -5.87 4.79
N ILE A 44 -4.45 -5.39 3.68
CA ILE A 44 -4.20 -6.01 2.38
C ILE A 44 -2.75 -5.78 1.91
N HIS A 45 -2.16 -4.62 2.21
CA HIS A 45 -0.75 -4.35 1.94
C HIS A 45 0.17 -5.22 2.79
N MET A 46 -0.21 -5.52 4.04
CA MET A 46 0.50 -6.49 4.87
C MET A 46 0.42 -7.91 4.30
N ILE A 47 -0.76 -8.35 3.84
CA ILE A 47 -0.93 -9.65 3.16
C ILE A 47 0.02 -9.75 1.96
N ARG A 48 0.06 -8.71 1.12
CA ARG A 48 0.98 -8.65 -0.03
C ARG A 48 2.44 -8.73 0.42
N ALA A 49 2.84 -7.95 1.42
CA ALA A 49 4.21 -7.93 1.93
C ALA A 49 4.64 -9.30 2.47
N ILE A 50 3.77 -9.99 3.20
CA ILE A 50 4.02 -11.36 3.69
C ILE A 50 4.21 -12.32 2.51
N LYS A 51 3.37 -12.25 1.47
CA LYS A 51 3.48 -13.13 0.31
C LYS A 51 4.77 -12.94 -0.48
N GLU A 52 5.18 -11.68 -0.66
CA GLU A 52 6.38 -11.35 -1.44
C GLU A 52 7.68 -11.61 -0.67
N ASN A 53 7.61 -11.82 0.64
CA ASN A 53 8.78 -11.94 1.51
C ASN A 53 8.57 -13.06 2.53
N GLU A 54 8.43 -14.31 2.08
CA GLU A 54 8.25 -15.46 2.96
C GLU A 54 9.40 -15.55 3.99
N GLY A 55 9.06 -15.72 5.28
CA GLY A 55 10.04 -15.76 6.38
C GLY A 55 10.55 -14.41 6.88
N ILE A 56 9.99 -13.27 6.42
CA ILE A 56 10.36 -11.93 6.89
C ILE A 56 10.01 -11.70 8.36
N HIS A 57 10.93 -11.03 9.08
CA HIS A 57 10.72 -10.65 10.48
C HIS A 57 9.85 -9.39 10.61
N VAL A 58 9.26 -9.20 11.79
CA VAL A 58 8.46 -8.00 12.14
C VAL A 58 9.22 -6.70 11.86
N SER A 59 10.53 -6.66 12.12
CA SER A 59 11.36 -5.50 11.82
C SER A 59 11.47 -5.22 10.32
N GLY A 60 11.63 -6.26 9.50
CA GLY A 60 11.69 -6.13 8.04
C GLY A 60 10.35 -5.69 7.45
N LEU A 61 9.24 -6.21 7.98
CA LEU A 61 7.89 -5.75 7.61
C LEU A 61 7.67 -4.28 7.97
N ALA A 62 8.13 -3.86 9.14
CA ALA A 62 8.01 -2.47 9.61
C ALA A 62 8.75 -1.50 8.69
N GLU A 63 10.00 -1.83 8.35
CA GLU A 63 10.83 -1.05 7.42
C GLU A 63 10.20 -0.99 6.03
N LYS A 64 9.82 -2.13 5.46
CA LYS A 64 9.26 -2.22 4.10
C LYS A 64 7.93 -1.47 3.94
N LEU A 65 7.12 -1.43 5.00
CA LEU A 65 5.83 -0.75 4.99
C LEU A 65 5.90 0.69 5.55
N GLY A 66 7.06 1.15 6.03
CA GLY A 66 7.22 2.48 6.61
C GLY A 66 6.39 2.71 7.89
N VAL A 67 6.10 1.65 8.66
CA VAL A 67 5.28 1.69 9.87
C VAL A 67 6.04 1.20 11.11
N THR A 68 5.49 1.44 12.30
CA THR A 68 6.14 0.97 13.54
C THR A 68 5.99 -0.54 13.73
N LYS A 69 6.93 -1.17 14.45
CA LYS A 69 6.84 -2.59 14.84
C LYS A 69 5.53 -2.90 15.59
N GLY A 70 5.06 -1.97 16.41
CA GLY A 70 3.78 -2.08 17.11
C GLY A 70 2.58 -2.13 16.15
N ALA A 71 2.58 -1.29 15.11
CA ALA A 71 1.54 -1.32 14.07
C ALA A 71 1.56 -2.65 13.30
N VAL A 72 2.74 -3.15 12.93
CA VAL A 72 2.90 -4.47 12.30
C VAL A 72 2.28 -5.58 13.16
N SER A 73 2.64 -5.65 14.44
CA SER A 73 2.10 -6.65 15.37
C SER A 73 0.58 -6.59 15.48
N GLN A 74 0.01 -5.38 15.56
CA GLN A 74 -1.45 -5.19 15.60
C GLN A 74 -2.13 -5.66 14.31
N ILE A 75 -1.55 -5.36 13.14
CA ILE A 75 -2.08 -5.81 11.84
C ILE A 75 -2.01 -7.33 11.72
N ILE A 76 -0.87 -7.95 12.07
CA ILE A 76 -0.70 -9.41 12.05
C ILE A 76 -1.77 -10.08 12.93
N MET A 77 -1.98 -9.59 14.15
CA MET A 77 -2.99 -10.13 15.06
C MET A 77 -4.40 -10.04 14.46
N ARG A 78 -4.76 -8.92 13.81
CA ARG A 78 -6.05 -8.78 13.12
C ARG A 78 -6.18 -9.74 11.93
N LEU A 79 -5.14 -9.85 11.10
CA LEU A 79 -5.12 -10.75 9.96
C LEU A 79 -5.25 -12.23 10.38
N GLN A 80 -4.59 -12.61 11.47
CA GLN A 80 -4.72 -13.96 12.03
C GLN A 80 -6.13 -14.20 12.55
N LYS A 81 -6.72 -13.24 13.28
CA LYS A 81 -8.13 -13.32 13.74
C LYS A 81 -9.11 -13.42 12.56
N LYS A 82 -8.80 -12.78 11.43
CA LYS A 82 -9.59 -12.84 10.18
C LYS A 82 -9.34 -14.12 9.37
N GLY A 83 -8.44 -14.99 9.80
CA GLY A 83 -8.08 -16.23 9.10
C GLY A 83 -7.34 -16.01 7.78
N MET A 84 -6.69 -14.85 7.61
CA MET A 84 -5.94 -14.51 6.38
C MET A 84 -4.51 -15.04 6.41
N ILE A 85 -3.94 -15.16 7.60
CA ILE A 85 -2.57 -15.64 7.80
C ILE A 85 -2.51 -16.64 8.95
N ILE A 86 -1.50 -17.48 8.90
CA ILE A 86 -1.08 -18.34 10.02
C ILE A 86 0.33 -17.96 10.46
N LYS A 87 0.56 -18.15 11.76
CA LYS A 87 1.86 -18.02 12.40
C LYS A 87 2.36 -19.42 12.70
N GLU A 88 3.46 -19.79 12.07
CA GLU A 88 4.21 -21.00 12.39
C GLU A 88 5.41 -20.63 13.26
N VAL A 89 5.72 -21.48 14.24
CA VAL A 89 6.95 -21.35 15.02
C VAL A 89 8.07 -21.98 14.19
N ASP A 90 9.13 -21.21 13.93
CA ASP A 90 10.34 -21.79 13.33
C ASP A 90 10.98 -22.74 14.36
N PRO A 91 11.06 -24.05 14.05
CA PRO A 91 11.58 -25.06 14.99
C PRO A 91 13.07 -24.88 15.30
N HIS A 92 13.80 -24.08 14.52
CA HIS A 92 15.22 -23.82 14.70
C HIS A 92 15.52 -22.44 15.27
N ASN A 93 14.56 -21.51 15.23
CA ASN A 93 14.76 -20.17 15.73
C ASN A 93 13.45 -19.49 16.15
N SER A 94 13.13 -19.55 17.44
CA SER A 94 11.93 -18.94 18.03
C SER A 94 11.84 -17.40 17.90
N SER A 95 12.94 -16.73 17.52
CA SER A 95 12.93 -15.30 17.18
C SER A 95 12.40 -15.01 15.77
N ARG A 96 12.31 -16.04 14.91
CA ARG A 96 11.79 -15.93 13.55
C ARG A 96 10.28 -16.15 13.54
N LEU A 97 9.55 -15.18 13.02
CA LEU A 97 8.12 -15.26 12.84
C LEU A 97 7.84 -15.81 11.44
N ASN A 98 7.48 -17.09 11.32
CA ASN A 98 7.12 -17.64 10.03
C ASN A 98 5.63 -17.33 9.75
N LEU A 99 5.40 -16.25 9.01
CA LEU A 99 4.07 -15.85 8.56
C LEU A 99 3.79 -16.44 7.17
N ARG A 100 2.65 -17.10 7.03
CA ARG A 100 2.18 -17.62 5.75
C ARG A 100 0.74 -17.23 5.52
N LEU A 101 0.39 -17.02 4.26
CA LEU A 101 -1.00 -16.81 3.87
C LEU A 101 -1.77 -18.12 3.98
N THR A 102 -3.02 -18.03 4.44
CA THR A 102 -3.99 -19.12 4.28
C THR A 102 -4.52 -19.12 2.84
N PRO A 103 -5.28 -20.16 2.40
CA PRO A 103 -5.99 -20.10 1.12
C PRO A 103 -6.87 -18.84 0.97
N LYS A 104 -7.53 -18.40 2.05
CA LYS A 104 -8.31 -17.17 2.09
C LYS A 104 -7.44 -15.91 1.91
N GLY A 105 -6.27 -15.87 2.55
CA GLY A 105 -5.28 -14.81 2.36
C GLY A 105 -4.73 -14.75 0.93
N GLU A 106 -4.50 -15.91 0.29
CA GLU A 106 -4.06 -15.98 -1.11
C GLU A 106 -5.14 -15.48 -2.07
N THR A 107 -6.42 -15.79 -1.82
CA THR A 107 -7.54 -15.19 -2.55
C THR A 107 -7.52 -13.67 -2.44
N ALA A 108 -7.40 -13.14 -1.21
CA ALA A 108 -7.33 -11.69 -0.98
C ALA A 108 -6.16 -11.04 -1.74
N ASN A 109 -4.96 -11.61 -1.63
CA ASN A 109 -3.77 -11.14 -2.33
C ASN A 109 -3.94 -11.15 -3.86
N THR A 110 -4.54 -12.21 -4.40
CA THR A 110 -4.78 -12.36 -5.83
C THR A 110 -5.75 -11.31 -6.35
N TYR A 111 -6.84 -11.06 -5.61
CA TYR A 111 -7.80 -10.03 -5.96
C TYR A 111 -7.18 -8.62 -5.88
N HIS A 112 -6.37 -8.37 -4.85
CA HIS A 112 -5.62 -7.12 -4.71
C HIS A 112 -4.68 -6.86 -5.91
N LYS A 113 -3.96 -7.88 -6.38
CA LYS A 113 -3.14 -7.78 -7.60
C LYS A 113 -3.99 -7.42 -8.83
N LYS A 114 -5.20 -7.97 -8.96
CA LYS A 114 -6.11 -7.59 -10.06
C LYS A 114 -6.54 -6.13 -9.98
N ILE A 115 -6.79 -5.59 -8.78
CA ILE A 115 -7.09 -4.17 -8.60
C ILE A 115 -5.91 -3.30 -9.06
N HIS A 116 -4.69 -3.64 -8.66
CA HIS A 116 -3.48 -2.94 -9.13
C HIS A 116 -3.35 -3.00 -10.65
N ASN A 117 -3.51 -4.18 -11.26
CA ASN A 117 -3.45 -4.32 -12.71
C ASN A 117 -4.51 -3.47 -13.42
N ASN A 118 -5.72 -3.36 -12.86
CA ASN A 118 -6.76 -2.50 -13.41
C ASN A 118 -6.38 -1.02 -13.32
N PHE A 119 -5.75 -0.59 -12.21
CA PHE A 119 -5.22 0.76 -12.09
C PHE A 119 -4.10 1.03 -13.09
N ASP A 120 -3.17 0.09 -13.26
CA ASP A 120 -2.10 0.18 -14.26
C ASP A 120 -2.68 0.31 -15.68
N ASN A 121 -3.75 -0.43 -16.00
CA ASN A 121 -4.43 -0.30 -17.30
C ASN A 121 -5.06 1.10 -17.49
N ILE A 122 -5.66 1.69 -16.45
CA ILE A 122 -6.19 3.05 -16.50
C ILE A 122 -5.05 4.05 -16.78
N VAL A 123 -3.93 3.93 -16.07
CA VAL A 123 -2.77 4.82 -16.26
C VAL A 123 -2.19 4.65 -17.66
N ASN A 124 -2.04 3.41 -18.14
CA ASN A 124 -1.51 3.12 -19.47
C ASN A 124 -2.42 3.64 -20.59
N ASP A 125 -3.75 3.56 -20.44
CA ASP A 125 -4.69 4.14 -21.42
C ASP A 125 -4.60 5.67 -21.45
N ILE A 126 -4.47 6.33 -20.29
CA ILE A 126 -4.25 7.79 -20.20
C ILE A 126 -2.95 8.20 -20.91
N LEU A 127 -1.90 7.38 -20.80
CA LEU A 127 -0.57 7.66 -21.34
C LEU A 127 -0.32 7.04 -22.73
N LYS A 128 -1.35 6.47 -23.39
CA LYS A 128 -1.15 5.69 -24.62
C LYS A 128 -0.54 6.51 -25.77
N ASP A 129 -0.92 7.77 -25.87
CA ASP A 129 -0.47 8.68 -26.94
C ASP A 129 0.72 9.55 -26.52
N ALA A 130 1.20 9.41 -25.28
CA ALA A 130 2.37 10.14 -24.78
C ALA A 130 3.67 9.54 -25.33
N SER A 131 4.60 10.41 -25.72
CA SER A 131 5.95 10.03 -26.13
C SER A 131 6.78 9.46 -24.97
N ASP A 132 7.83 8.71 -25.30
CA ASP A 132 8.75 8.18 -24.28
C ASP A 132 9.44 9.29 -23.49
N THR A 133 9.66 10.46 -24.11
CA THR A 133 10.19 11.65 -23.44
C THR A 133 9.22 12.20 -22.40
N GLU A 134 7.92 12.32 -22.72
CA GLU A 134 6.89 12.78 -21.78
C GLU A 134 6.69 11.80 -20.63
N LYS A 135 6.66 10.49 -20.93
CA LYS A 135 6.60 9.43 -19.90
C LYS A 135 7.80 9.48 -18.97
N SER A 136 9.00 9.66 -19.53
CA SER A 136 10.25 9.77 -18.75
C SER A 136 10.25 11.03 -17.87
N PHE A 137 9.80 12.16 -18.41
CA PHE A 137 9.65 13.40 -17.65
C PHE A 137 8.70 13.21 -16.47
N LEU A 138 7.51 12.64 -16.71
CA LEU A 138 6.52 12.38 -15.66
C LEU A 138 7.08 11.45 -14.58
N LYS A 139 7.73 10.35 -14.97
CA LYS A 139 8.35 9.41 -14.03
C LYS A 139 9.42 10.08 -13.16
N ASN A 140 10.30 10.88 -13.77
CA ASN A 140 11.35 11.60 -13.05
C ASN A 140 10.77 12.64 -12.09
N PHE A 141 9.72 13.35 -12.51
CA PHE A 141 9.01 14.31 -11.67
C PHE A 141 8.38 13.62 -10.45
N LEU A 142 7.65 12.50 -10.65
CA LEU A 142 7.00 11.77 -9.57
C LEU A 142 8.01 11.21 -8.56
N ASN A 143 9.10 10.60 -9.02
CA ASN A 143 10.18 10.12 -8.16
C ASN A 143 10.83 11.26 -7.35
N SER A 144 11.13 12.38 -8.01
CA SER A 144 11.73 13.55 -7.35
C SER A 144 10.80 14.15 -6.29
N LEU A 145 9.48 14.10 -6.52
CA LEU A 145 8.48 14.57 -5.57
C LEU A 145 8.38 13.64 -4.36
N GLU A 146 8.36 12.33 -4.57
CA GLU A 146 8.33 11.31 -3.51
C GLU A 146 9.53 11.48 -2.56
N GLU A 147 10.75 11.55 -3.10
CA GLU A 147 11.97 11.75 -2.31
C GLU A 147 11.92 13.04 -1.48
N LYS A 148 11.37 14.13 -2.04
CA LYS A 148 11.28 15.41 -1.34
C LYS A 148 10.19 15.42 -0.27
N ILE A 149 9.08 14.71 -0.45
CA ILE A 149 8.00 14.64 0.53
C ILE A 149 8.50 14.03 1.85
N ASP A 150 9.34 13.00 1.78
CA ASP A 150 9.94 12.39 2.98
C ASP A 150 10.81 13.37 3.76
N THR A 151 11.51 14.28 3.07
CA THR A 151 12.31 15.34 3.70
C THR A 151 11.47 16.52 4.21
N PHE A 152 10.28 16.72 3.64
CA PHE A 152 9.38 17.81 3.99
C PHE A 152 8.58 17.53 5.28
N ASP A 153 8.35 16.25 5.62
CA ASP A 153 7.62 15.85 6.83
C ASP A 153 8.43 16.11 8.12
N LYS A 154 8.56 17.39 8.48
CA LYS A 154 9.20 17.90 9.71
C LYS A 154 8.49 17.49 11.00
N ARG A 155 7.48 16.61 10.93
CA ARG A 155 6.77 16.03 12.09
C ARG A 155 7.41 14.72 12.59
N LYS A 156 8.48 14.23 11.94
CA LYS A 156 9.29 13.09 12.40
C LYS A 156 10.54 13.49 13.21
N LYS A 157 10.48 14.60 13.95
CA LYS A 157 11.44 14.92 15.03
C LYS A 157 10.72 14.92 16.37
#